data_AF-A0A7C3XRJ9-F1
#
_entry.id   AF-A0A7C3XRJ9-F1
#
_cell.length_a   1.000
_cell.length_b   1.000
_cell.length_c   1.000
_cell.angle_alpha   90.00
_cell.angle_beta   90.00
_cell.angle_gamma   90.00
#
_symmetry.space_group_name_H-M   'P 1'
#
loop_
_entity.id
_entity.type
_entity.pdbx_description
1 polymer ?
#
loop_
_entity_poly.entity_id
_entity_poly.type
_entity_poly.pdbx_seq_one_letter_code
_entity_poly.pdbx_strand_id
1 'polypeptide(L)'
;MKNNICRTTRRRFPFIDIPTCFALTACAPTWRQHSSDRRAPPLPPACHQDSDVRNTSQQISRRHYPFWKNAVAPSRASAYRSACRSGRIAPVSRRIGHMSRTCRAAFLAPIAFVLIAVSCTKKKPIDYSAELAPGEMALRKIPPSEYPDFSQCTWNLNVLGRSIDQSIVYMAHPSSRRYYPYLDISHDRAVATLRAFRAIVNEAGKRGSDAGVYIDQQIRQNFEVYKSKGAPRPEGGGYTDIVLFTGYCCPNREASLTRTGPYQWPLYKRPADLATDPVTGETIGRKTPDGKIVPYWTRQEIESGKLAGHEFVWLKSRWEAYVVTVQGSARLRLTDGRILEVGFAGHNGHEYTSPGRQMVADGLIAVRDLNLRSLSAYFAAHPEAMDKYLWLNKRTVFFTERPGGPYGSLNVPVTTMATIATDKSVYPRAMPAFLSVPVPRSDNPAEKWHFRGFMLDQDTGGAIRAAGRCDIFMGIGDEAEALAGHQLSEGELYYIALKPELVQRYLPAPTTRPATTAAAPRAAAKWAVSGSNG
;
A
#
# COMPACT_ATOMS: atom_id res chain seq x y z
N MET A 1 -15.55 -13.75 53.76
CA MET A 1 -15.08 -13.17 55.03
C MET A 1 -13.71 -12.52 54.78
N LYS A 2 -13.48 -11.30 55.32
CA LYS A 2 -12.19 -10.68 55.73
C LYS A 2 -10.97 -10.76 54.74
N ASN A 3 -10.50 -9.63 54.16
CA ASN A 3 -9.55 -8.64 54.72
C ASN A 3 -8.06 -9.13 54.69
N ASN A 4 -7.00 -8.35 54.43
CA ASN A 4 -6.84 -6.93 54.01
C ASN A 4 -5.35 -6.58 53.64
N ILE A 5 -5.15 -5.39 53.04
CA ILE A 5 -3.99 -4.45 53.22
C ILE A 5 -2.58 -4.79 52.63
N CYS A 6 -2.30 -4.15 51.48
CA CYS A 6 -1.19 -3.20 51.18
C CYS A 6 0.08 -3.11 52.06
N ARG A 7 1.27 -3.04 51.42
CA ARG A 7 2.40 -2.22 51.90
C ARG A 7 3.35 -1.78 50.76
N THR A 8 3.67 -0.48 50.74
CA THR A 8 4.66 0.16 49.88
C THR A 8 6.03 0.25 50.55
N THR A 9 7.12 0.27 49.78
CA THR A 9 8.46 0.66 50.25
C THR A 9 9.23 1.44 49.18
N ARG A 10 9.62 2.68 49.52
CA ARG A 10 10.64 3.46 48.80
C ARG A 10 12.04 3.07 49.31
N ARG A 11 13.07 3.17 48.47
CA ARG A 11 14.47 3.37 48.90
C ARG A 11 15.11 4.51 48.10
N ARG A 12 16.07 5.21 48.71
CA ARG A 12 16.76 6.41 48.21
C ARG A 12 18.16 6.07 47.67
N PHE A 13 18.61 6.88 46.69
CA PHE A 13 19.95 7.46 46.44
C PHE A 13 21.23 6.87 47.10
N PRO A 14 22.38 6.99 46.40
CA PRO A 14 23.23 8.19 46.59
C PRO A 14 23.63 8.93 45.30
N PHE A 15 23.98 10.21 45.49
CA PHE A 15 24.70 11.10 44.55
C PHE A 15 26.22 10.88 44.66
N ILE A 16 26.99 11.11 43.58
CA ILE A 16 28.36 11.69 43.65
C ILE A 16 28.60 12.62 42.43
N ASP A 17 28.75 13.91 42.75
CA ASP A 17 29.59 15.01 42.24
C ASP A 17 29.96 15.29 40.76
N ILE A 18 30.16 16.59 40.56
CA ILE A 18 30.50 17.35 39.34
C ILE A 18 31.99 17.78 39.44
N PRO A 19 32.67 18.09 38.32
CA PRO A 19 33.19 19.46 38.22
C PRO A 19 32.95 20.12 36.85
N THR A 20 32.80 21.44 36.88
CA THR A 20 32.45 22.31 35.75
C THR A 20 33.71 23.00 35.17
N CYS A 21 33.54 23.62 33.99
CA CYS A 21 34.43 24.59 33.34
C CYS A 21 35.62 24.04 32.52
N PHE A 22 35.55 24.22 31.20
CA PHE A 22 36.14 25.40 30.56
C PHE A 22 35.43 25.71 29.23
N ALA A 23 35.31 27.00 28.89
CA ALA A 23 34.80 27.44 27.60
C ALA A 23 35.96 27.73 26.64
N LEU A 24 35.80 27.40 25.35
CA LEU A 24 36.59 28.01 24.27
C LEU A 24 35.82 27.99 22.94
N THR A 25 36.22 28.89 22.06
CA THR A 25 35.40 29.42 20.95
C THR A 25 35.82 28.88 19.58
N ALA A 26 34.87 28.86 18.64
CA ALA A 26 35.06 28.82 17.18
C ALA A 26 35.69 27.57 16.53
N CYS A 27 34.96 26.96 15.59
CA CYS A 27 35.19 27.17 14.15
C CYS A 27 34.17 26.41 13.28
N ALA A 28 33.73 27.04 12.19
CA ALA A 28 32.91 26.39 11.15
C ALA A 28 33.81 25.88 10.01
N PRO A 29 33.56 24.69 9.43
CA PRO A 29 34.25 24.25 8.23
C PRO A 29 33.48 24.67 6.96
N THR A 30 34.00 25.66 6.25
CA THR A 30 33.62 25.96 4.87
C THR A 30 34.18 24.89 3.93
N TRP A 31 33.30 24.10 3.30
CA TRP A 31 33.74 23.17 2.26
C TRP A 31 33.91 23.90 0.91
N ARG A 32 35.16 23.93 0.44
CA ARG A 32 35.53 24.49 -0.86
C ARG A 32 34.98 23.62 -1.99
N GLN A 33 34.49 24.27 -3.04
CA GLN A 33 34.33 23.65 -4.34
C GLN A 33 35.71 23.26 -4.89
N HIS A 34 35.91 21.98 -5.19
CA HIS A 34 36.95 21.56 -6.14
C HIS A 34 36.27 21.19 -7.45
N SER A 35 36.42 22.07 -8.44
CA SER A 35 36.23 21.70 -9.84
C SER A 35 37.26 20.64 -10.21
N SER A 36 36.82 19.56 -10.85
CA SER A 36 37.72 18.62 -11.53
C SER A 36 37.20 18.38 -12.94
N ASP A 37 37.97 18.83 -13.92
CA ASP A 37 37.78 18.47 -15.32
C ASP A 37 37.77 16.95 -15.47
N ARG A 38 36.74 16.43 -16.13
CA ARG A 38 36.79 15.08 -16.71
C ARG A 38 36.44 15.15 -18.19
N ARG A 39 37.48 14.99 -19.01
CA ARG A 39 37.36 14.82 -20.46
C ARG A 39 36.60 13.53 -20.74
N ALA A 40 35.66 13.58 -21.68
CA ALA A 40 34.96 12.39 -22.15
C ALA A 40 35.88 11.50 -23.01
N PRO A 41 35.79 10.16 -22.91
CA PRO A 41 36.43 9.26 -23.86
C PRO A 41 35.61 9.16 -25.17
N PRO A 42 36.25 8.99 -26.34
CA PRO A 42 35.56 8.84 -27.62
C PRO A 42 35.02 7.41 -27.84
N LEU A 43 33.97 7.30 -28.67
CA LEU A 43 33.41 6.05 -29.18
C LEU A 43 34.10 5.61 -30.50
N PRO A 44 33.99 4.33 -30.91
CA PRO A 44 34.98 3.68 -31.77
C PRO A 44 34.74 3.85 -33.29
N PRO A 45 35.75 3.55 -34.13
CA PRO A 45 35.58 3.47 -35.58
C PRO A 45 34.87 2.18 -36.01
N ALA A 46 34.11 2.28 -37.11
CA ALA A 46 33.49 1.14 -37.79
C ALA A 46 34.44 0.51 -38.82
N CYS A 47 34.23 -0.77 -39.14
CA CYS A 47 34.74 -1.40 -40.37
C CYS A 47 33.73 -2.38 -40.96
N HIS A 48 33.94 -2.67 -42.24
CA HIS A 48 32.96 -3.15 -43.22
C HIS A 48 32.94 -4.68 -43.42
N GLN A 49 31.78 -5.19 -43.88
CA GLN A 49 31.62 -6.32 -44.85
C GLN A 49 32.10 -7.73 -44.40
N ASP A 50 31.62 -8.87 -44.92
CA ASP A 50 30.48 -9.26 -45.78
C ASP A 50 30.16 -10.76 -45.48
N SER A 51 29.19 -11.52 -46.01
CA SER A 51 28.13 -11.35 -47.03
C SER A 51 27.04 -12.44 -46.85
N ASP A 52 25.94 -12.37 -47.61
CA ASP A 52 25.10 -13.47 -48.14
C ASP A 52 24.81 -14.75 -47.31
N VAL A 53 23.51 -15.03 -47.06
CA VAL A 53 22.74 -16.01 -47.87
C VAL A 53 21.26 -15.60 -47.98
N ARG A 54 20.75 -15.75 -49.20
CA ARG A 54 19.38 -15.56 -49.75
C ARG A 54 18.34 -16.54 -49.16
N ASN A 55 17.03 -16.48 -49.39
CA ASN A 55 16.03 -15.48 -49.82
C ASN A 55 14.70 -16.27 -49.95
N THR A 56 13.60 -15.85 -49.33
CA THR A 56 12.27 -16.07 -49.91
C THR A 56 11.27 -15.05 -49.39
N SER A 57 10.75 -14.25 -50.30
CA SER A 57 9.81 -13.16 -50.05
C SER A 57 8.35 -13.57 -50.27
N GLN A 58 7.45 -13.04 -49.44
CA GLN A 58 6.11 -12.65 -49.91
C GLN A 58 5.73 -11.30 -49.29
N GLN A 59 5.22 -10.41 -50.15
CA GLN A 59 4.86 -9.03 -49.82
C GLN A 59 3.38 -8.97 -49.38
N ILE A 60 3.00 -7.95 -48.59
CA ILE A 60 2.13 -6.84 -49.06
C ILE A 60 1.91 -5.77 -47.96
N SER A 61 2.01 -4.51 -48.39
CA SER A 61 1.61 -3.23 -47.75
C SER A 61 1.77 -3.02 -46.24
N ARG A 62 2.77 -2.19 -45.87
CA ARG A 62 2.63 -1.24 -44.75
C ARG A 62 2.03 0.06 -45.29
N ARG A 63 1.02 0.62 -44.61
CA ARG A 63 0.66 2.05 -44.75
C ARG A 63 1.27 2.84 -43.59
N HIS A 64 1.88 3.97 -43.90
CA HIS A 64 2.24 5.04 -42.97
C HIS A 64 1.54 6.31 -43.44
N TYR A 65 1.01 7.10 -42.52
CA TYR A 65 0.54 8.47 -42.72
C TYR A 65 0.71 9.24 -41.39
N PRO A 66 0.82 10.58 -41.40
CA PRO A 66 1.99 11.21 -40.78
C PRO A 66 1.66 12.23 -39.68
N PHE A 67 2.72 12.63 -38.96
CA PHE A 67 2.72 13.84 -38.12
C PHE A 67 2.37 15.09 -38.93
N TRP A 68 1.55 15.96 -38.36
CA TRP A 68 1.37 17.35 -38.81
C TRP A 68 2.06 18.34 -37.88
N LYS A 69 2.64 19.40 -38.46
CA LYS A 69 3.25 20.53 -37.76
C LYS A 69 2.77 21.84 -38.40
N ASN A 70 2.66 22.87 -37.56
CA ASN A 70 2.68 24.31 -37.85
C ASN A 70 1.45 24.96 -38.53
N ALA A 71 0.94 26.01 -37.87
CA ALA A 71 0.52 27.27 -38.51
C ALA A 71 0.47 28.41 -37.47
N VAL A 72 1.54 29.22 -37.34
CA VAL A 72 1.56 30.52 -36.62
C VAL A 72 2.53 31.47 -37.32
N ALA A 73 2.15 32.77 -37.43
CA ALA A 73 2.90 33.92 -37.98
C ALA A 73 3.07 33.92 -39.52
N PRO A 74 2.99 35.11 -40.18
CA PRO A 74 3.99 36.20 -40.09
C PRO A 74 3.38 37.63 -39.97
N SER A 75 4.09 38.78 -39.89
CA SER A 75 5.41 39.19 -39.35
C SER A 75 5.59 40.74 -39.47
N ARG A 76 6.65 41.32 -38.86
CA ARG A 76 7.20 42.71 -39.00
C ARG A 76 6.42 43.82 -38.24
N ALA A 77 6.98 44.68 -37.38
CA ALA A 77 8.22 45.50 -37.38
C ALA A 77 8.16 46.69 -38.38
N SER A 78 8.53 47.95 -38.09
CA SER A 78 9.12 48.61 -36.89
C SER A 78 8.85 50.14 -36.92
N ALA A 79 8.86 50.79 -35.74
CA ALA A 79 9.09 52.23 -35.45
C ALA A 79 8.55 53.37 -36.36
N TYR A 80 7.87 54.37 -35.77
CA TYR A 80 8.32 55.78 -35.77
C TYR A 80 7.60 56.63 -34.68
N ARG A 81 8.01 57.90 -34.50
CA ARG A 81 7.70 58.77 -33.34
C ARG A 81 6.44 59.66 -33.48
N SER A 82 5.97 60.12 -32.31
CA SER A 82 5.40 61.46 -31.98
C SER A 82 4.07 61.94 -32.61
N ALA A 83 3.08 62.24 -31.75
CA ALA A 83 2.66 63.63 -31.38
C ALA A 83 1.15 63.78 -31.03
N CYS A 84 0.89 64.40 -29.87
CA CYS A 84 -0.23 65.32 -29.54
C CYS A 84 -1.70 65.00 -29.88
N ARG A 85 -2.52 64.79 -28.83
CA ARG A 85 -3.58 65.73 -28.32
C ARG A 85 -4.40 65.07 -27.20
N SER A 86 -4.23 65.51 -25.95
CA SER A 86 -5.06 66.52 -25.23
C SER A 86 -6.46 66.04 -24.78
N GLY A 87 -6.65 65.80 -23.47
CA GLY A 87 -7.94 65.49 -22.84
C GLY A 87 -7.89 65.79 -21.34
N ARG A 88 -8.63 66.80 -20.90
CA ARG A 88 -8.49 67.55 -19.63
C ARG A 88 -8.83 66.76 -18.35
N ILE A 89 -8.22 67.16 -17.23
CA ILE A 89 -8.51 66.76 -15.83
C ILE A 89 -9.38 67.83 -15.15
N ALA A 90 -10.04 67.47 -14.02
CA ALA A 90 -10.78 68.27 -13.00
C ALA A 90 -12.31 68.06 -13.03
N PRO A 91 -13.10 68.32 -11.95
CA PRO A 91 -12.74 69.04 -10.71
C PRO A 91 -13.12 68.32 -9.36
N VAL A 92 -12.40 68.54 -8.25
CA VAL A 92 -12.59 69.51 -7.12
C VAL A 92 -13.67 69.13 -6.08
N SER A 93 -13.36 69.44 -4.82
CA SER A 93 -14.03 69.06 -3.58
C SER A 93 -14.85 70.17 -2.91
N ARG A 94 -15.55 69.80 -1.82
CA ARG A 94 -16.12 70.62 -0.72
C ARG A 94 -17.33 71.52 -1.03
N ARG A 95 -18.36 71.35 -0.19
CA ARG A 95 -19.18 72.44 0.36
C ARG A 95 -19.30 72.30 1.87
N ILE A 96 -19.47 73.43 2.55
CA ILE A 96 -19.64 73.59 4.01
C ILE A 96 -20.93 74.39 4.24
N GLY A 97 -21.64 74.09 5.33
CA GLY A 97 -22.81 74.81 5.83
C GLY A 97 -23.48 73.97 6.94
N HIS A 98 -23.09 74.08 8.22
CA HIS A 98 -23.53 75.09 9.20
C HIS A 98 -25.05 75.24 9.37
N MET A 99 -25.58 74.69 10.47
CA MET A 99 -26.75 75.22 11.19
C MET A 99 -26.69 74.86 12.68
N SER A 100 -27.55 75.49 13.49
CA SER A 100 -27.25 75.94 14.85
C SER A 100 -27.55 75.00 16.03
N ARG A 101 -26.82 75.27 17.13
CA ARG A 101 -26.97 74.77 18.51
C ARG A 101 -28.39 74.86 19.10
N THR A 102 -28.74 73.91 19.98
CA THR A 102 -29.33 74.21 21.31
C THR A 102 -29.18 73.05 22.32
N CYS A 103 -29.01 73.43 23.60
CA CYS A 103 -29.31 72.72 24.85
C CYS A 103 -28.59 71.41 25.27
N ARG A 104 -28.10 71.46 26.52
CA ARG A 104 -27.52 70.37 27.32
C ARG A 104 -28.62 69.47 27.91
N ALA A 105 -28.39 68.17 27.97
CA ALA A 105 -28.72 67.31 29.14
C ALA A 105 -27.92 66.01 29.05
N ALA A 106 -27.43 65.50 30.18
CA ALA A 106 -26.60 64.30 30.23
C ALA A 106 -27.45 63.05 30.51
N PHE A 107 -27.18 61.96 29.79
CA PHE A 107 -27.39 60.59 30.29
C PHE A 107 -26.34 59.65 29.69
N LEU A 108 -25.46 59.13 30.55
CA LEU A 108 -24.52 58.06 30.20
C LEU A 108 -25.26 56.72 30.22
N ALA A 109 -25.53 56.16 29.05
CA ALA A 109 -25.93 54.76 28.93
C ALA A 109 -24.68 53.92 28.57
N PRO A 110 -24.33 52.86 29.35
CA PRO A 110 -23.23 51.99 28.99
C PRO A 110 -23.62 51.14 27.78
N ILE A 111 -23.01 51.41 26.63
CA ILE A 111 -23.09 50.52 25.46
C ILE A 111 -22.36 49.23 25.85
N ALA A 112 -23.13 48.19 26.13
CA ALA A 112 -22.60 46.84 26.33
C ALA A 112 -22.01 46.35 25.00
N PHE A 113 -20.68 46.49 24.86
CA PHE A 113 -19.93 45.89 23.77
C PHE A 113 -20.00 44.36 23.92
N VAL A 114 -21.02 43.76 23.30
CA VAL A 114 -21.07 42.31 23.08
C VAL A 114 -19.98 41.99 22.06
N LEU A 115 -18.76 41.80 22.57
CA LEU A 115 -17.68 41.17 21.84
C LEU A 115 -18.11 39.73 21.55
N ILE A 116 -18.71 39.53 20.38
CA ILE A 116 -18.88 38.21 19.80
C ILE A 116 -17.46 37.69 19.55
N ALA A 117 -16.93 36.99 20.54
CA ALA A 117 -15.72 36.21 20.40
C ALA A 117 -16.05 35.08 19.42
N VAL A 118 -15.84 35.36 18.13
CA VAL A 118 -15.70 34.33 17.09
C VAL A 118 -14.43 33.57 17.46
N SER A 119 -14.60 32.62 18.39
CA SER A 119 -13.56 31.68 18.76
C SER A 119 -13.28 30.87 17.51
N CYS A 120 -12.20 31.21 16.82
CA CYS A 120 -11.62 30.42 15.75
C CYS A 120 -11.09 29.11 16.36
N THR A 121 -12.03 28.23 16.70
CA THR A 121 -11.81 26.85 17.08
C THR A 121 -11.17 26.18 15.88
N LYS A 122 -9.83 26.10 15.91
CA LYS A 122 -9.05 25.37 14.90
C LYS A 122 -9.68 23.99 14.77
N LYS A 123 -10.25 23.67 13.60
CA LYS A 123 -10.81 22.35 13.33
C LYS A 123 -9.76 21.31 13.72
N LYS A 124 -10.14 20.38 14.59
CA LYS A 124 -9.26 19.25 14.93
C LYS A 124 -8.90 18.51 13.63
N PRO A 125 -7.62 18.13 13.44
CA PRO A 125 -7.22 17.37 12.26
C PRO A 125 -7.94 16.02 12.23
N ILE A 126 -8.20 15.51 11.03
CA ILE A 126 -8.79 14.17 10.84
C ILE A 126 -7.71 13.13 11.12
N ASP A 127 -7.98 12.23 12.07
CA ASP A 127 -7.13 11.06 12.29
C ASP A 127 -7.58 9.91 11.39
N TYR A 128 -6.96 9.84 10.21
CA TYR A 128 -7.21 8.76 9.25
C TYR A 128 -6.81 7.38 9.76
N SER A 129 -5.92 7.31 10.76
CA SER A 129 -5.44 6.07 11.36
C SER A 129 -6.26 5.62 12.57
N ALA A 130 -7.30 6.37 12.96
CA ALA A 130 -8.17 5.99 14.07
C ALA A 130 -8.91 4.67 13.79
N GLU A 131 -8.85 3.77 14.78
CA GLU A 131 -9.46 2.44 14.67
C GLU A 131 -11.00 2.52 14.68
N LEU A 132 -11.65 1.67 13.88
CA LEU A 132 -13.07 1.41 14.05
C LEU A 132 -13.34 0.67 15.36
N ALA A 133 -14.46 1.00 16.01
CA ALA A 133 -14.96 0.29 17.18
C ALA A 133 -14.99 -1.25 16.96
N PRO A 134 -14.79 -2.08 18.02
CA PRO A 134 -14.83 -3.53 17.88
C PRO A 134 -16.12 -4.02 17.21
N GLY A 135 -15.98 -4.90 16.21
CA GLY A 135 -17.11 -5.42 15.43
C GLY A 135 -17.60 -4.53 14.28
N GLU A 136 -17.23 -3.25 14.23
CA GLU A 136 -17.54 -2.43 13.05
C GLU A 136 -16.71 -2.82 11.81
N MET A 137 -17.35 -2.73 10.64
CA MET A 137 -16.75 -2.91 9.33
C MET A 137 -16.60 -1.57 8.61
N ALA A 138 -15.63 -1.44 7.72
CA ALA A 138 -15.26 -0.17 7.08
C ALA A 138 -16.26 0.33 6.02
N LEU A 139 -17.08 -0.56 5.45
CA LEU A 139 -18.00 -0.22 4.37
C LEU A 139 -19.44 -0.03 4.87
N ARG A 140 -20.19 0.85 4.18
CA ARG A 140 -21.65 0.98 4.24
C ARG A 140 -22.24 0.75 2.85
N LYS A 141 -23.34 0.00 2.74
CA LYS A 141 -24.10 -0.14 1.48
C LYS A 141 -24.76 1.21 1.14
N ILE A 142 -24.78 1.61 -0.12
CA ILE A 142 -25.34 2.91 -0.55
C ILE A 142 -26.50 2.73 -1.54
N PRO A 143 -27.48 3.64 -1.59
CA PRO A 143 -28.55 3.61 -2.59
C PRO A 143 -28.02 4.00 -3.99
N PRO A 144 -28.70 3.59 -5.09
CA PRO A 144 -28.31 3.95 -6.47
C PRO A 144 -28.15 5.45 -6.74
N SER A 145 -28.81 6.32 -5.97
CA SER A 145 -28.68 7.78 -6.03
C SER A 145 -27.33 8.31 -5.51
N GLU A 146 -26.60 7.53 -4.71
CA GLU A 146 -25.25 7.85 -4.23
C GLU A 146 -24.13 7.21 -5.09
N TYR A 147 -24.47 6.49 -6.17
CA TYR A 147 -23.46 5.78 -6.98
C TYR A 147 -22.59 6.79 -7.75
N PRO A 148 -21.25 6.70 -7.65
CA PRO A 148 -20.35 7.60 -8.38
C PRO A 148 -20.48 7.37 -9.90
N ASP A 149 -19.96 8.31 -10.68
CA ASP A 149 -19.76 8.14 -12.12
C ASP A 149 -18.61 7.16 -12.38
N PHE A 150 -18.92 5.95 -12.82
CA PHE A 150 -17.93 4.93 -13.17
C PHE A 150 -17.41 5.07 -14.61
N SER A 151 -17.95 5.98 -15.43
CA SER A 151 -17.63 6.03 -16.86
C SER A 151 -16.17 6.42 -17.14
N GLN A 152 -15.52 7.12 -16.21
CA GLN A 152 -14.13 7.55 -16.34
C GLN A 152 -13.10 6.49 -15.92
N CYS A 153 -13.51 5.23 -15.75
CA CYS A 153 -12.69 4.14 -15.21
C CYS A 153 -11.69 3.47 -16.19
N THR A 154 -11.54 3.97 -17.42
CA THR A 154 -10.93 3.20 -18.51
C THR A 154 -9.40 3.13 -18.51
N TRP A 155 -8.73 3.94 -17.68
CA TRP A 155 -7.28 4.18 -17.77
C TRP A 155 -6.39 2.94 -17.55
N ASN A 156 -6.83 1.97 -16.72
CA ASN A 156 -6.07 0.76 -16.39
C ASN A 156 -6.69 -0.54 -16.93
N LEU A 157 -7.63 -0.47 -17.88
CA LEU A 157 -8.35 -1.66 -18.38
C LEU A 157 -7.44 -2.76 -18.94
N ASN A 158 -6.32 -2.38 -19.54
CA ASN A 158 -5.31 -3.30 -20.10
C ASN A 158 -4.65 -4.21 -19.04
N VAL A 159 -4.56 -3.77 -17.79
CA VAL A 159 -3.98 -4.53 -16.67
C VAL A 159 -5.03 -5.06 -15.69
N LEU A 160 -6.19 -4.41 -15.61
CA LEU A 160 -7.26 -4.74 -14.68
C LEU A 160 -7.75 -6.19 -14.80
N GLY A 161 -7.86 -6.72 -16.03
CA GLY A 161 -8.26 -8.11 -16.26
C GLY A 161 -7.38 -9.12 -15.53
N ARG A 162 -6.04 -8.95 -15.62
CA ARG A 162 -5.06 -9.78 -14.90
C ARG A 162 -5.21 -9.67 -13.39
N SER A 163 -5.50 -8.46 -12.89
CA SER A 163 -5.74 -8.24 -11.46
C SER A 163 -6.98 -8.99 -10.97
N ILE A 164 -8.08 -8.96 -11.73
CA ILE A 164 -9.28 -9.75 -11.39
C ILE A 164 -8.97 -11.25 -11.38
N ASP A 165 -8.19 -11.75 -12.35
CA ASP A 165 -7.80 -13.17 -12.43
C ASP A 165 -6.98 -13.60 -11.20
N GLN A 166 -6.07 -12.75 -10.71
CA GLN A 166 -5.32 -12.98 -9.46
C GLN A 166 -6.26 -13.07 -8.24
N SER A 167 -7.27 -12.20 -8.14
CA SER A 167 -8.29 -12.28 -7.09
C SER A 167 -9.14 -13.55 -7.18
N ILE A 168 -9.45 -14.04 -8.39
CA ILE A 168 -10.17 -15.31 -8.59
C ILE A 168 -9.33 -16.51 -8.11
N VAL A 169 -8.01 -16.51 -8.37
CA VAL A 169 -7.08 -17.53 -7.86
C VAL A 169 -7.08 -17.58 -6.33
N TYR A 170 -7.03 -16.41 -5.65
CA TYR A 170 -7.13 -16.36 -4.19
C TYR A 170 -8.46 -16.96 -3.68
N MET A 171 -9.58 -16.55 -4.29
CA MET A 171 -10.91 -16.98 -3.85
C MET A 171 -11.21 -18.47 -4.11
N ALA A 172 -10.45 -19.13 -4.98
CA ALA A 172 -10.53 -20.58 -5.17
C ALA A 172 -9.95 -21.38 -3.99
N HIS A 173 -9.09 -20.80 -3.16
CA HIS A 173 -8.49 -21.50 -2.02
C HIS A 173 -9.51 -21.68 -0.88
N PRO A 174 -9.69 -22.88 -0.30
CA PRO A 174 -10.72 -23.12 0.73
C PRO A 174 -10.63 -22.19 1.94
N SER A 175 -9.41 -21.83 2.37
CA SER A 175 -9.22 -20.92 3.52
C SER A 175 -9.74 -19.50 3.29
N SER A 176 -10.01 -19.08 2.04
CA SER A 176 -10.63 -17.77 1.76
C SER A 176 -12.06 -17.67 2.31
N ARG A 177 -12.78 -18.80 2.45
CA ARG A 177 -14.15 -18.85 2.99
C ARG A 177 -14.25 -18.34 4.42
N ARG A 178 -13.18 -18.45 5.25
CA ARG A 178 -13.18 -18.01 6.66
C ARG A 178 -13.26 -16.49 6.85
N TYR A 179 -13.14 -15.73 5.76
CA TYR A 179 -13.17 -14.27 5.75
C TYR A 179 -14.49 -13.70 5.22
N TYR A 180 -15.49 -14.57 5.04
CA TYR A 180 -16.82 -14.25 4.57
C TYR A 180 -17.88 -14.93 5.47
N PRO A 181 -19.09 -14.39 5.61
CA PRO A 181 -19.61 -13.21 4.90
C PRO A 181 -18.95 -11.90 5.35
N TYR A 182 -18.83 -10.97 4.41
CA TYR A 182 -18.52 -9.57 4.70
C TYR A 182 -19.82 -8.78 4.55
N LEU A 183 -20.38 -8.27 5.65
CA LEU A 183 -21.75 -7.72 5.65
C LEU A 183 -22.74 -8.73 5.03
N ASP A 184 -23.48 -8.34 3.99
CA ASP A 184 -24.39 -9.18 3.18
C ASP A 184 -23.73 -9.85 1.97
N ILE A 185 -22.39 -9.84 1.89
CA ILE A 185 -21.61 -10.45 0.80
C ILE A 185 -21.11 -11.82 1.26
N SER A 186 -21.73 -12.90 0.79
CA SER A 186 -21.22 -14.27 0.99
C SER A 186 -19.97 -14.54 0.13
N HIS A 187 -19.21 -15.59 0.47
CA HIS A 187 -18.04 -16.01 -0.32
C HIS A 187 -18.40 -16.27 -1.79
N ASP A 188 -19.45 -17.06 -2.02
CA ASP A 188 -19.91 -17.39 -3.37
C ASP A 188 -20.38 -16.13 -4.13
N ARG A 189 -21.01 -15.16 -3.44
CA ARG A 189 -21.38 -13.85 -4.03
C ARG A 189 -20.15 -13.02 -4.40
N ALA A 190 -19.08 -13.05 -3.61
CA ALA A 190 -17.80 -12.44 -3.95
C ALA A 190 -17.11 -13.12 -5.16
N VAL A 191 -17.15 -14.45 -5.25
CA VAL A 191 -16.68 -15.21 -6.44
C VAL A 191 -17.47 -14.82 -7.70
N ALA A 192 -18.81 -14.78 -7.60
CA ALA A 192 -19.68 -14.37 -8.69
C ALA A 192 -19.43 -12.92 -9.12
N THR A 193 -19.18 -12.01 -8.17
CA THR A 193 -18.80 -10.61 -8.41
C THR A 193 -17.54 -10.51 -9.27
N LEU A 194 -16.47 -11.19 -8.89
CA LEU A 194 -15.21 -11.18 -9.62
C LEU A 194 -15.39 -11.70 -11.05
N ARG A 195 -16.12 -12.79 -11.24
CA ARG A 195 -16.38 -13.39 -12.56
C ARG A 195 -17.25 -12.51 -13.46
N ALA A 196 -18.31 -11.92 -12.90
CA ALA A 196 -19.15 -10.97 -13.63
C ALA A 196 -18.37 -9.72 -14.04
N PHE A 197 -17.58 -9.16 -13.12
CA PHE A 197 -16.74 -8.00 -13.41
C PHE A 197 -15.64 -8.34 -14.42
N ARG A 198 -15.05 -9.54 -14.37
CA ARG A 198 -14.10 -10.03 -15.37
C ARG A 198 -14.68 -10.06 -16.79
N ALA A 199 -15.93 -10.51 -16.92
CA ALA A 199 -16.64 -10.54 -18.20
C ALA A 199 -16.91 -9.11 -18.72
N ILE A 200 -17.31 -8.19 -17.85
CA ILE A 200 -17.50 -6.77 -18.17
C ILE A 200 -16.19 -6.13 -18.66
N VAL A 201 -15.07 -6.36 -17.96
CA VAL A 201 -13.76 -5.80 -18.37
C VAL A 201 -13.28 -6.39 -19.71
N ASN A 202 -13.49 -7.69 -19.95
CA ASN A 202 -13.20 -8.32 -21.25
C ASN A 202 -14.02 -7.72 -22.40
N GLU A 203 -15.28 -7.38 -22.15
CA GLU A 203 -16.18 -6.82 -23.15
C GLU A 203 -15.94 -5.31 -23.36
N ALA A 204 -15.64 -4.57 -22.29
CA ALA A 204 -15.22 -3.17 -22.35
C ALA A 204 -13.94 -2.98 -23.18
N GLY A 205 -12.97 -3.89 -23.07
CA GLY A 205 -11.73 -3.87 -23.87
C GLY A 205 -11.94 -3.91 -25.40
N LYS A 206 -13.13 -4.30 -25.88
CA LYS A 206 -13.50 -4.32 -27.30
C LYS A 206 -14.22 -3.05 -27.78
N ARG A 207 -14.58 -2.15 -26.87
CA ARG A 207 -15.54 -1.04 -27.11
C ARG A 207 -14.91 0.32 -27.35
N GLY A 208 -13.58 0.43 -27.33
CA GLY A 208 -12.87 1.67 -27.61
C GLY A 208 -13.31 2.82 -26.68
N SER A 209 -13.81 3.91 -27.25
CA SER A 209 -14.35 5.06 -26.51
C SER A 209 -15.49 4.72 -25.56
N ASP A 210 -16.31 3.74 -25.93
CA ASP A 210 -17.59 3.46 -25.25
C ASP A 210 -17.42 2.51 -24.05
N ALA A 211 -16.20 2.03 -23.84
CA ALA A 211 -15.83 1.10 -22.76
C ALA A 211 -16.27 1.62 -21.38
N GLY A 212 -16.07 2.91 -21.12
CA GLY A 212 -16.42 3.55 -19.85
C GLY A 212 -17.92 3.60 -19.59
N VAL A 213 -18.68 4.10 -20.57
CA VAL A 213 -20.16 4.18 -20.52
C VAL A 213 -20.76 2.79 -20.35
N TYR A 214 -20.23 1.79 -21.07
CA TYR A 214 -20.63 0.39 -20.92
C TYR A 214 -20.40 -0.12 -19.49
N ILE A 215 -19.24 0.14 -18.88
CA ILE A 215 -18.96 -0.28 -17.50
C ILE A 215 -19.93 0.37 -16.52
N ASP A 216 -20.15 1.69 -16.59
CA ASP A 216 -21.09 2.39 -15.69
C ASP A 216 -22.51 1.82 -15.78
N GLN A 217 -23.01 1.60 -17.00
CA GLN A 217 -24.30 0.94 -17.23
C GLN A 217 -24.36 -0.46 -16.61
N GLN A 218 -23.34 -1.30 -16.83
CA GLN A 218 -23.31 -2.66 -16.28
C GLN A 218 -23.22 -2.69 -14.75
N ILE A 219 -22.49 -1.76 -14.13
CA ILE A 219 -22.42 -1.62 -12.67
C ILE A 219 -23.77 -1.20 -12.10
N ARG A 220 -24.40 -0.13 -12.61
CA ARG A 220 -25.72 0.34 -12.14
C ARG A 220 -26.82 -0.72 -12.31
N GLN A 221 -26.78 -1.49 -13.39
CA GLN A 221 -27.78 -2.52 -13.67
C GLN A 221 -27.60 -3.76 -12.78
N ASN A 222 -26.38 -4.27 -12.63
CA ASN A 222 -26.14 -5.63 -12.12
C ASN A 222 -25.49 -5.71 -10.74
N PHE A 223 -25.00 -4.60 -10.19
CA PHE A 223 -24.24 -4.59 -8.92
C PHE A 223 -24.91 -3.69 -7.87
N GLU A 224 -24.57 -3.97 -6.62
CA GLU A 224 -24.79 -3.10 -5.48
C GLU A 224 -23.45 -2.47 -5.09
N VAL A 225 -23.48 -1.19 -4.69
CA VAL A 225 -22.28 -0.43 -4.31
C VAL A 225 -22.24 -0.22 -2.80
N TYR A 226 -21.02 -0.24 -2.27
CA TYR A 226 -20.70 0.02 -0.89
C TYR A 226 -19.64 1.12 -0.85
N LYS A 227 -19.80 2.13 0.01
CA LYS A 227 -18.81 3.20 0.21
C LYS A 227 -18.03 2.95 1.50
N SER A 228 -16.75 3.31 1.53
CA SER A 228 -16.02 3.40 2.79
C SER A 228 -16.61 4.50 3.66
N LYS A 229 -16.81 4.20 4.94
CA LYS A 229 -17.15 5.19 5.96
C LYS A 229 -16.05 6.25 6.09
N GLY A 230 -14.80 5.94 5.76
CA GLY A 230 -13.66 6.84 5.97
C GLY A 230 -13.28 6.97 7.45
N ALA A 231 -12.59 8.05 7.79
CA ALA A 231 -12.13 8.33 9.16
C ALA A 231 -13.29 8.77 10.09
N PRO A 232 -13.19 8.58 11.41
CA PRO A 232 -14.10 9.22 12.37
C PRO A 232 -14.05 10.76 12.25
N ARG A 233 -15.20 11.41 12.37
CA ARG A 233 -15.29 12.88 12.36
C ARG A 233 -14.66 13.48 13.63
N PRO A 234 -13.77 14.47 13.53
CA PRO A 234 -13.16 15.10 14.72
C PRO A 234 -14.15 15.83 15.64
N GLU A 235 -15.28 16.25 15.09
CA GLU A 235 -16.45 16.80 15.80
C GLU A 235 -17.39 15.73 16.41
N GLY A 236 -17.16 14.45 16.13
CA GLY A 236 -18.04 13.34 16.49
C GLY A 236 -19.21 13.14 15.50
N GLY A 237 -20.18 12.31 15.89
CA GLY A 237 -21.44 12.15 15.13
C GLY A 237 -21.36 11.31 13.84
N GLY A 238 -20.25 10.60 13.59
CA GLY A 238 -20.13 9.66 12.48
C GLY A 238 -18.75 9.67 11.83
N TYR A 239 -18.72 9.37 10.53
CA TYR A 239 -17.51 9.23 9.74
C TYR A 239 -17.47 10.20 8.54
N THR A 240 -16.29 10.42 7.97
CA THR A 240 -16.05 11.47 6.95
C THR A 240 -16.53 11.09 5.54
N ASP A 241 -16.75 9.82 5.25
CA ASP A 241 -16.84 9.21 3.91
C ASP A 241 -15.59 9.45 3.02
N ILE A 242 -14.49 9.93 3.62
CA ILE A 242 -13.21 10.25 2.96
C ILE A 242 -12.11 9.32 3.47
N VAL A 243 -11.35 8.78 2.51
CA VAL A 243 -10.17 7.94 2.73
C VAL A 243 -8.92 8.73 2.36
N LEU A 244 -7.89 8.67 3.20
CA LEU A 244 -6.56 9.16 2.88
C LEU A 244 -5.80 8.06 2.14
N PHE A 245 -5.51 8.32 0.87
CA PHE A 245 -4.72 7.43 0.04
C PHE A 245 -3.24 7.76 0.15
N THR A 246 -2.41 6.75 0.42
CA THR A 246 -0.96 6.84 0.16
C THR A 246 -0.50 5.87 -0.92
N GLY A 247 0.76 5.92 -1.32
CA GLY A 247 1.33 5.03 -2.32
C GLY A 247 2.32 4.05 -1.69
N TYR A 248 2.42 2.86 -2.26
CA TYR A 248 3.49 1.91 -1.99
C TYR A 248 4.00 1.30 -3.29
N CYS A 249 5.22 0.76 -3.26
CA CYS A 249 5.86 0.13 -4.40
C CYS A 249 6.66 -1.11 -3.96
N CYS A 250 7.13 -1.89 -4.92
CA CYS A 250 8.20 -2.86 -4.71
C CYS A 250 9.50 -2.28 -5.29
N PRO A 251 10.32 -1.60 -4.48
CA PRO A 251 11.55 -0.99 -4.99
C PRO A 251 12.61 -2.07 -5.25
N ASN A 252 13.57 -1.76 -6.13
CA ASN A 252 14.69 -2.67 -6.36
C ASN A 252 15.67 -2.55 -5.19
N ARG A 253 15.99 -3.65 -4.49
CA ARG A 253 17.03 -3.64 -3.45
C ARG A 253 18.30 -4.34 -3.92
N GLU A 254 19.45 -3.73 -3.70
CA GLU A 254 20.74 -4.35 -4.04
C GLU A 254 21.06 -5.51 -3.10
N ALA A 255 21.49 -6.64 -3.66
CA ALA A 255 21.81 -7.84 -2.92
C ALA A 255 22.96 -8.64 -3.56
N SER A 256 23.54 -9.58 -2.81
CA SER A 256 24.57 -10.50 -3.27
C SER A 256 24.22 -11.94 -2.91
N LEU A 257 24.52 -12.90 -3.78
CA LEU A 257 24.37 -14.33 -3.46
C LEU A 257 25.42 -14.81 -2.44
N THR A 258 26.52 -14.08 -2.27
CA THR A 258 27.57 -14.36 -1.28
C THR A 258 27.71 -13.21 -0.29
N ARG A 259 28.07 -13.53 0.96
CA ARG A 259 28.39 -12.53 1.98
C ARG A 259 29.69 -11.82 1.60
N THR A 260 29.63 -10.53 1.26
CA THR A 260 30.80 -9.78 0.79
C THR A 260 30.62 -8.27 0.92
N GLY A 261 31.69 -7.53 1.23
CA GLY A 261 31.68 -6.07 1.34
C GLY A 261 30.52 -5.55 2.20
N PRO A 262 29.62 -4.70 1.67
CA PRO A 262 28.47 -4.20 2.41
C PRO A 262 27.33 -5.22 2.60
N TYR A 263 27.31 -6.33 1.84
CA TYR A 263 26.24 -7.33 1.87
C TYR A 263 26.40 -8.27 3.06
N GLN A 264 25.86 -7.86 4.20
CA GLN A 264 26.06 -8.48 5.52
C GLN A 264 24.77 -8.99 6.17
N TRP A 265 23.59 -8.74 5.59
CA TRP A 265 22.30 -9.05 6.21
C TRP A 265 21.49 -10.06 5.39
N PRO A 266 21.36 -11.33 5.84
CA PRO A 266 20.79 -12.38 5.01
C PRO A 266 19.27 -12.42 5.05
N LEU A 267 18.68 -12.80 3.92
CA LEU A 267 17.40 -13.52 3.88
C LEU A 267 17.71 -15.02 3.87
N TYR A 268 16.84 -15.84 4.46
CA TYR A 268 17.07 -17.29 4.60
C TYR A 268 16.18 -18.11 3.66
N LYS A 269 16.72 -19.22 3.12
CA LYS A 269 15.90 -20.23 2.43
C LYS A 269 15.00 -20.94 3.43
N ARG A 270 13.92 -21.60 2.96
CA ARG A 270 13.14 -22.52 3.81
C ARG A 270 14.04 -23.68 4.29
N PRO A 271 14.26 -23.85 5.62
CA PRO A 271 15.05 -24.96 6.13
C PRO A 271 14.30 -26.29 6.04
N ALA A 272 15.05 -27.39 5.89
CA ALA A 272 14.48 -28.73 5.72
C ALA A 272 13.87 -29.30 7.02
N ASP A 273 14.27 -28.78 8.17
CA ASP A 273 13.73 -29.10 9.49
C ASP A 273 12.48 -28.27 9.85
N LEU A 274 12.02 -27.35 9.00
CA LEU A 274 10.78 -26.60 9.20
C LEU A 274 9.55 -27.49 8.97
N ALA A 275 8.97 -28.00 10.06
CA ALA A 275 7.77 -28.80 10.06
C ALA A 275 6.52 -27.92 9.90
N THR A 276 5.71 -28.22 8.88
CA THR A 276 4.41 -27.58 8.63
C THR A 276 3.31 -28.63 8.51
N ASP A 277 2.10 -28.25 8.87
CA ASP A 277 0.90 -29.05 8.67
C ASP A 277 0.63 -29.24 7.17
N PRO A 278 0.37 -30.47 6.68
CA PRO A 278 0.20 -30.74 5.26
C PRO A 278 -1.16 -30.28 4.69
N VAL A 279 -2.13 -29.94 5.55
CA VAL A 279 -3.49 -29.49 5.17
C VAL A 279 -3.60 -27.97 5.27
N THR A 280 -3.12 -27.36 6.34
CA THR A 280 -3.22 -25.91 6.57
C THR A 280 -2.02 -25.12 6.06
N GLY A 281 -0.85 -25.77 5.94
CA GLY A 281 0.44 -25.12 5.65
C GLY A 281 1.02 -24.35 6.83
N GLU A 282 0.36 -24.35 7.99
CA GLU A 282 0.83 -23.63 9.19
C GLU A 282 2.04 -24.32 9.81
N THR A 283 2.88 -23.55 10.48
CA THR A 283 4.14 -24.07 11.05
C THR A 283 3.90 -24.74 12.39
N ILE A 284 4.22 -26.03 12.48
CA ILE A 284 4.13 -26.82 13.71
C ILE A 284 5.39 -26.63 14.56
N GLY A 285 6.55 -26.46 13.91
CA GLY A 285 7.81 -26.18 14.60
C GLY A 285 9.04 -26.64 13.83
N ARG A 286 10.09 -26.99 14.57
CA ARG A 286 11.37 -27.50 14.08
C ARG A 286 11.51 -28.98 14.39
N LYS A 287 11.79 -29.80 13.37
CA LYS A 287 12.07 -31.22 13.52
C LYS A 287 13.52 -31.40 13.98
N THR A 288 13.68 -31.99 15.16
CA THR A 288 15.00 -32.33 15.74
C THR A 288 15.54 -33.65 15.16
N PRO A 289 16.86 -33.93 15.27
CA PRO A 289 17.45 -35.16 14.77
C PRO A 289 16.85 -36.45 15.35
N ASP A 290 16.36 -36.42 16.60
CA ASP A 290 15.62 -37.51 17.24
C ASP A 290 14.11 -37.52 16.87
N GLY A 291 13.72 -36.77 15.84
CA GLY A 291 12.39 -36.80 15.24
C GLY A 291 11.31 -35.99 15.97
N LYS A 292 11.59 -35.45 17.15
CA LYS A 292 10.63 -34.60 17.90
C LYS A 292 10.41 -33.26 17.22
N ILE A 293 9.24 -32.67 17.42
CA ILE A 293 8.96 -31.30 17.00
C ILE A 293 9.04 -30.38 18.22
N VAL A 294 9.85 -29.33 18.11
CA VAL A 294 10.02 -28.29 19.14
C VAL A 294 9.69 -26.92 18.53
N PRO A 295 9.43 -25.85 19.31
CA PRO A 295 9.29 -24.51 18.77
C PRO A 295 10.47 -24.12 17.88
N TYR A 296 10.20 -23.44 16.76
CA TYR A 296 11.26 -22.95 15.89
C TYR A 296 12.01 -21.77 16.54
N TRP A 297 13.26 -21.54 16.14
CA TRP A 297 14.04 -20.40 16.61
C TRP A 297 13.34 -19.06 16.35
N THR A 298 13.42 -18.18 17.34
CA THR A 298 12.99 -16.78 17.24
C THR A 298 13.88 -15.99 16.29
N ARG A 299 13.42 -14.81 15.85
CA ARG A 299 14.24 -13.85 15.09
C ARG A 299 15.59 -13.57 15.74
N GLN A 300 15.62 -13.29 17.04
CA GLN A 300 16.87 -13.00 17.77
C GLN A 300 17.87 -14.15 17.64
N GLU A 301 17.43 -15.39 17.86
CA GLU A 301 18.28 -16.57 17.74
C GLU A 301 18.76 -16.80 16.29
N ILE A 302 17.90 -16.56 15.30
CA ILE A 302 18.24 -16.66 13.87
C ILE A 302 19.30 -15.61 13.50
N GLU A 303 19.08 -14.33 13.83
CA GLU A 303 20.01 -13.23 13.59
C GLU A 303 21.32 -13.38 14.41
N SER A 304 21.28 -14.10 15.54
CA SER A 304 22.46 -14.51 16.32
C SER A 304 23.18 -15.76 15.76
N GLY A 305 22.82 -16.24 14.57
CA GLY A 305 23.55 -17.27 13.84
C GLY A 305 23.01 -18.70 13.90
N LYS A 306 21.83 -18.96 14.48
CA LYS A 306 21.25 -20.32 14.51
C LYS A 306 20.93 -20.91 13.12
N LEU A 307 20.89 -20.08 12.07
CA LEU A 307 20.70 -20.50 10.68
C LEU A 307 21.92 -20.24 9.77
N ALA A 308 23.13 -20.16 10.35
CA ALA A 308 24.36 -20.07 9.56
C ALA A 308 24.45 -21.23 8.55
N GLY A 309 24.68 -20.93 7.27
CA GLY A 309 24.68 -21.88 6.17
C GLY A 309 23.34 -22.06 5.44
N HIS A 310 22.25 -21.46 5.92
CA HIS A 310 20.92 -21.48 5.27
C HIS A 310 20.55 -20.16 4.58
N GLU A 311 21.52 -19.27 4.40
CA GLU A 311 21.30 -17.97 3.75
C GLU A 311 20.97 -18.14 2.26
N PHE A 312 20.02 -17.33 1.78
CA PHE A 312 19.60 -17.30 0.39
C PHE A 312 20.33 -16.22 -0.40
N VAL A 313 20.38 -15.02 0.18
CA VAL A 313 20.89 -13.80 -0.44
C VAL A 313 21.14 -12.76 0.66
N TRP A 314 22.13 -11.88 0.46
CA TRP A 314 22.61 -10.92 1.43
C TRP A 314 22.33 -9.49 0.98
N LEU A 315 21.67 -8.68 1.81
CA LEU A 315 21.39 -7.26 1.57
C LEU A 315 22.39 -6.36 2.31
N LYS A 316 22.49 -5.10 1.87
CA LYS A 316 23.34 -4.08 2.49
C LYS A 316 22.83 -3.56 3.84
N SER A 317 21.52 -3.56 4.05
CA SER A 317 20.88 -2.96 5.22
C SER A 317 20.07 -4.00 5.99
N ARG A 318 20.27 -4.04 7.31
CA ARG A 318 19.49 -4.87 8.23
C ARG A 318 18.01 -4.48 8.22
N TRP A 319 17.74 -3.17 8.16
CA TRP A 319 16.37 -2.66 8.08
C TRP A 319 15.68 -3.14 6.80
N GLU A 320 16.36 -3.09 5.64
CA GLU A 320 15.79 -3.60 4.39
C GLU A 320 15.59 -5.12 4.42
N ALA A 321 16.54 -5.90 4.97
CA ALA A 321 16.35 -7.33 5.18
C ALA A 321 15.14 -7.62 6.11
N TYR A 322 14.95 -6.83 7.16
CA TYR A 322 13.80 -6.90 8.05
C TYR A 322 12.49 -6.55 7.32
N VAL A 323 12.45 -5.45 6.57
CA VAL A 323 11.27 -5.02 5.80
C VAL A 323 10.87 -6.07 4.77
N VAL A 324 11.82 -6.59 4.00
CA VAL A 324 11.58 -7.69 3.05
C VAL A 324 11.06 -8.94 3.78
N THR A 325 11.60 -9.27 4.96
CA THR A 325 11.11 -10.37 5.80
C THR A 325 9.67 -10.17 6.26
N VAL A 326 9.24 -8.93 6.56
CA VAL A 326 7.86 -8.63 6.97
C VAL A 326 6.90 -8.60 5.77
N GLN A 327 7.33 -8.07 4.63
CA GLN A 327 6.54 -8.02 3.38
C GLN A 327 6.39 -9.40 2.72
N GLY A 328 7.38 -10.29 2.89
CA GLY A 328 7.33 -11.67 2.37
C GLY A 328 7.57 -11.81 0.87
N SER A 329 7.84 -10.73 0.14
CA SER A 329 8.39 -10.78 -1.22
C SER A 329 9.24 -9.56 -1.52
N ALA A 330 10.18 -9.67 -2.47
CA ALA A 330 11.00 -8.54 -2.92
C ALA A 330 11.62 -8.79 -4.30
N ARG A 331 12.07 -7.70 -4.93
CA ARG A 331 12.83 -7.71 -6.19
C ARG A 331 14.25 -7.25 -5.93
N LEU A 332 15.20 -8.17 -6.07
CA LEU A 332 16.58 -7.95 -5.68
C LEU A 332 17.46 -7.79 -6.92
N ARG A 333 18.20 -6.69 -7.01
CA ARG A 333 19.25 -6.50 -8.03
C ARG A 333 20.54 -7.11 -7.51
N LEU A 334 20.98 -8.19 -8.14
CA LEU A 334 22.23 -8.87 -7.80
C LEU A 334 23.44 -8.04 -8.25
N THR A 335 24.60 -8.31 -7.65
CA THR A 335 25.89 -7.67 -7.98
C THR A 335 26.35 -7.87 -9.43
N ASP A 336 25.82 -8.88 -10.12
CA ASP A 336 26.04 -9.14 -11.55
C ASP A 336 25.01 -8.47 -12.48
N GLY A 337 24.10 -7.66 -11.91
CA GLY A 337 23.06 -6.93 -12.62
C GLY A 337 21.76 -7.71 -12.84
N ARG A 338 21.73 -9.04 -12.59
CA ARG A 338 20.51 -9.84 -12.70
C ARG A 338 19.46 -9.41 -11.67
N ILE A 339 18.20 -9.70 -11.96
CA ILE A 339 17.09 -9.54 -11.03
C ILE A 339 16.71 -10.90 -10.47
N LEU A 340 16.73 -11.03 -9.15
CA LEU A 340 16.20 -12.16 -8.40
C LEU A 340 14.88 -11.75 -7.74
N GLU A 341 13.77 -12.36 -8.15
CA GLU A 341 12.47 -12.18 -7.49
C GLU A 341 12.32 -13.24 -6.40
N VAL A 342 12.13 -12.79 -5.16
CA VAL A 342 12.03 -13.65 -3.97
C VAL A 342 10.64 -13.58 -3.37
N GLY A 343 10.15 -14.70 -2.87
CA GLY A 343 8.83 -14.78 -2.25
C GLY A 343 8.77 -15.79 -1.10
N PHE A 344 7.72 -15.64 -0.29
CA PHE A 344 7.43 -16.44 0.89
C PHE A 344 7.45 -17.95 0.61
N ALA A 345 8.16 -18.69 1.46
CA ALA A 345 8.28 -20.15 1.47
C ALA A 345 7.98 -20.78 2.85
N GLY A 346 7.58 -19.97 3.83
CA GLY A 346 7.28 -20.40 5.21
C GLY A 346 7.60 -19.31 6.23
N HIS A 347 7.27 -19.57 7.49
CA HIS A 347 7.72 -18.75 8.62
C HIS A 347 8.11 -19.65 9.80
N ASN A 348 8.75 -19.10 10.82
CA ASN A 348 9.20 -19.82 12.01
C ASN A 348 8.08 -20.10 13.06
N GLY A 349 6.80 -20.12 12.68
CA GLY A 349 5.67 -20.34 13.60
C GLY A 349 5.35 -19.23 14.62
N HIS A 350 6.24 -18.27 14.88
CA HIS A 350 5.99 -17.20 15.85
C HIS A 350 4.99 -16.15 15.35
N GLU A 351 4.25 -15.57 16.29
CA GLU A 351 3.36 -14.43 16.04
C GLU A 351 4.13 -13.15 15.69
N TYR A 352 3.50 -12.27 14.91
CA TYR A 352 4.07 -10.98 14.54
C TYR A 352 3.88 -9.94 15.65
N THR A 353 4.98 -9.37 16.14
CA THR A 353 4.97 -8.20 17.02
C THR A 353 5.40 -6.98 16.21
N SER A 354 4.65 -5.88 16.26
CA SER A 354 5.03 -4.67 15.52
C SER A 354 6.10 -3.86 16.29
N PRO A 355 7.35 -3.71 15.78
CA PRO A 355 8.38 -2.91 16.44
C PRO A 355 7.93 -1.46 16.59
N GLY A 356 7.29 -0.91 15.56
CA GLY A 356 6.82 0.47 15.55
C GLY A 356 5.71 0.76 16.57
N ARG A 357 4.91 -0.23 16.99
CA ARG A 357 3.96 -0.03 18.11
C ARG A 357 4.69 0.13 19.44
N GLN A 358 5.78 -0.62 19.66
CA GLN A 358 6.61 -0.41 20.86
C GLN A 358 7.33 0.94 20.80
N MET A 359 7.83 1.36 19.63
CA MET A 359 8.44 2.69 19.47
C MET A 359 7.44 3.83 19.72
N VAL A 360 6.16 3.63 19.40
CA VAL A 360 5.07 4.55 19.76
C VAL A 360 4.81 4.54 21.27
N ALA A 361 4.74 3.36 21.90
CA ALA A 361 4.58 3.24 23.36
C ALA A 361 5.75 3.86 24.14
N ASP A 362 6.96 3.75 23.61
CA ASP A 362 8.20 4.34 24.14
C ASP A 362 8.34 5.85 23.81
N GLY A 363 7.36 6.44 23.09
CA GLY A 363 7.31 7.88 22.78
C GLY A 363 8.27 8.36 21.68
N LEU A 364 8.90 7.45 20.93
CA LEU A 364 9.90 7.78 19.89
C LEU A 364 9.28 8.19 18.55
N ILE A 365 8.08 7.69 18.25
CA ILE A 365 7.33 7.98 17.03
C ILE A 365 5.87 8.24 17.46
N ALA A 366 5.20 9.25 16.91
CA ALA A 366 3.78 9.46 17.20
C ALA A 366 2.92 8.47 16.39
N VAL A 367 1.75 8.06 16.91
CA VAL A 367 0.83 7.12 16.24
C VAL A 367 0.56 7.47 14.77
N ARG A 368 0.26 8.76 14.50
CA ARG A 368 0.01 9.29 13.15
C ARG A 368 1.22 9.19 12.20
N ASP A 369 2.43 9.18 12.77
CA ASP A 369 3.71 9.20 12.08
C ASP A 369 4.29 7.76 11.96
N LEU A 370 3.57 6.74 12.45
CA LEU A 370 3.95 5.33 12.34
C LEU A 370 3.80 4.82 10.90
N ASN A 371 4.87 4.93 10.13
CA ASN A 371 4.97 4.41 8.76
C ASN A 371 6.41 3.97 8.44
N LEU A 372 6.61 3.27 7.32
CA LEU A 372 7.92 2.73 6.93
C LEU A 372 8.99 3.81 6.76
N ARG A 373 8.63 5.02 6.30
CA ARG A 373 9.58 6.14 6.12
C ARG A 373 10.10 6.67 7.46
N SER A 374 9.21 6.89 8.42
CA SER A 374 9.60 7.33 9.78
C SER A 374 10.44 6.29 10.50
N LEU A 375 10.08 5.01 10.39
CA LEU A 375 10.86 3.90 10.96
C LEU A 375 12.24 3.77 10.31
N SER A 376 12.31 3.84 8.97
CA SER A 376 13.58 3.82 8.23
C SER A 376 14.49 4.98 8.61
N ALA A 377 13.94 6.21 8.70
CA ALA A 377 14.69 7.39 9.12
C ALA A 377 15.22 7.26 10.56
N TYR A 378 14.38 6.77 11.49
CA TYR A 378 14.80 6.54 12.87
C TYR A 378 15.93 5.51 12.97
N PHE A 379 15.78 4.34 12.34
CA PHE A 379 16.81 3.29 12.40
C PHE A 379 18.08 3.60 11.58
N ALA A 380 18.01 4.51 10.60
CA ALA A 380 19.19 5.04 9.93
C ALA A 380 20.00 5.99 10.84
N ALA A 381 19.32 6.75 11.71
CA ALA A 381 19.95 7.59 12.73
C ALA A 381 20.38 6.82 13.98
N HIS A 382 19.68 5.73 14.31
CA HIS A 382 19.86 4.91 15.52
C HIS A 382 19.99 3.41 15.18
N PRO A 383 21.06 2.98 14.48
CA PRO A 383 21.25 1.58 14.10
C PRO A 383 21.35 0.64 15.31
N GLU A 384 21.85 1.11 16.44
CA GLU A 384 21.92 0.38 17.73
C GLU A 384 20.54 0.02 18.29
N ALA A 385 19.51 0.83 17.99
CA ALA A 385 18.15 0.57 18.44
C ALA A 385 17.48 -0.62 17.72
N MET A 386 18.06 -1.10 16.61
CA MET A 386 17.49 -2.21 15.84
C MET A 386 17.40 -3.50 16.67
N ASP A 387 18.37 -3.83 17.52
CA ASP A 387 18.32 -5.04 18.37
C ASP A 387 17.11 -4.99 19.32
N LYS A 388 16.94 -3.85 20.02
CA LYS A 388 15.85 -3.67 20.98
C LYS A 388 14.48 -3.85 20.31
N TYR A 389 14.25 -3.24 19.15
CA TYR A 389 12.92 -3.18 18.55
C TYR A 389 12.64 -4.31 17.56
N LEU A 390 13.57 -4.66 16.68
CA LEU A 390 13.31 -5.67 15.65
C LEU A 390 13.15 -7.07 16.26
N TRP A 391 13.87 -7.40 17.34
CA TRP A 391 13.76 -8.69 18.02
C TRP A 391 12.47 -8.90 18.82
N LEU A 392 11.69 -7.84 19.09
CA LEU A 392 10.33 -7.98 19.62
C LEU A 392 9.47 -8.81 18.65
N ASN A 393 9.71 -8.63 17.35
CA ASN A 393 9.13 -9.45 16.30
C ASN A 393 9.86 -10.80 16.21
N LYS A 394 9.47 -11.75 17.06
CA LYS A 394 9.98 -13.13 17.04
C LYS A 394 9.79 -13.83 15.68
N ARG A 395 8.85 -13.36 14.85
CA ARG A 395 8.53 -13.92 13.54
C ARG A 395 9.60 -13.62 12.49
N THR A 396 10.05 -14.67 11.82
CA THR A 396 10.92 -14.65 10.64
C THR A 396 10.24 -15.42 9.50
N VAL A 397 10.32 -14.88 8.29
CA VAL A 397 9.87 -15.49 7.04
C VAL A 397 11.07 -16.11 6.32
N PHE A 398 10.82 -17.24 5.67
CA PHE A 398 11.75 -17.90 4.79
C PHE A 398 11.36 -17.71 3.34
N PHE A 399 12.35 -17.77 2.45
CA PHE A 399 12.21 -17.39 1.05
C PHE A 399 12.53 -18.53 0.08
N THR A 400 11.98 -18.40 -1.11
CA THR A 400 12.38 -19.11 -2.33
C THR A 400 12.51 -18.10 -3.46
N GLU A 401 13.22 -18.48 -4.52
CA GLU A 401 13.05 -17.81 -5.82
C GLU A 401 11.59 -18.00 -6.26
N ARG A 402 10.96 -16.89 -6.65
CA ARG A 402 9.54 -16.85 -7.01
C ARG A 402 9.31 -15.80 -8.10
N PRO A 403 9.59 -16.14 -9.37
CA PRO A 403 9.37 -15.24 -10.49
C PRO A 403 7.88 -14.96 -10.68
N GLY A 404 7.56 -13.77 -11.17
CA GLY A 404 6.19 -13.33 -11.42
C GLY A 404 5.81 -12.01 -10.75
N GLY A 405 6.78 -11.27 -10.22
CA GLY A 405 6.61 -9.99 -9.54
C GLY A 405 6.36 -10.09 -8.03
N PRO A 406 6.21 -8.94 -7.35
CA PRO A 406 5.88 -8.90 -5.92
C PRO A 406 4.50 -9.49 -5.64
N TYR A 407 4.36 -10.13 -4.48
CA TYR A 407 3.13 -10.77 -4.01
C TYR A 407 2.56 -10.00 -2.82
N GLY A 408 1.25 -9.76 -2.84
CA GLY A 408 0.53 -9.10 -1.74
C GLY A 408 0.15 -10.08 -0.63
N SER A 409 -0.47 -9.58 0.42
CA SER A 409 -0.89 -10.36 1.60
C SER A 409 -1.86 -11.51 1.30
N LEU A 410 -2.54 -11.49 0.13
CA LEU A 410 -3.35 -12.60 -0.37
C LEU A 410 -2.55 -13.69 -1.11
N ASN A 411 -1.22 -13.61 -1.10
CA ASN A 411 -0.28 -14.56 -1.72
C ASN A 411 -0.41 -14.70 -3.26
N VAL A 412 -0.98 -13.67 -3.91
CA VAL A 412 -1.07 -13.53 -5.37
C VAL A 412 -0.25 -12.31 -5.82
N PRO A 413 0.26 -12.28 -7.07
CA PRO A 413 1.04 -11.14 -7.54
C PRO A 413 0.20 -9.86 -7.51
N VAL A 414 0.80 -8.73 -7.12
CA VAL A 414 0.16 -7.41 -7.21
C VAL A 414 0.42 -6.77 -8.57
N THR A 415 -0.54 -5.99 -9.07
CA THR A 415 -0.51 -5.39 -10.40
C THR A 415 -0.47 -3.88 -10.30
N THR A 416 0.57 -3.25 -10.89
CA THR A 416 0.77 -1.79 -10.92
C THR A 416 -0.51 -1.05 -11.31
N MET A 417 -0.94 -0.10 -10.47
CA MET A 417 -2.14 0.71 -10.66
C MET A 417 -3.44 -0.10 -10.88
N ALA A 418 -3.48 -1.37 -10.44
CA ALA A 418 -4.68 -2.22 -10.42
C ALA A 418 -4.82 -3.01 -9.11
N THR A 419 -4.03 -2.68 -8.09
CA THR A 419 -4.06 -3.29 -6.75
C THR A 419 -4.03 -2.22 -5.67
N ILE A 420 -4.85 -2.40 -4.63
CA ILE A 420 -4.80 -1.61 -3.40
C ILE A 420 -4.50 -2.48 -2.16
N ALA A 421 -4.05 -1.80 -1.11
CA ALA A 421 -3.82 -2.37 0.21
C ALA A 421 -4.70 -1.67 1.26
N THR A 422 -5.44 -2.45 2.04
CA THR A 422 -6.38 -1.96 3.07
C THR A 422 -6.34 -2.87 4.31
N ASP A 423 -6.93 -2.45 5.44
CA ASP A 423 -6.97 -3.30 6.63
C ASP A 423 -7.98 -4.46 6.46
N LYS A 424 -7.45 -5.68 6.33
CA LYS A 424 -8.22 -6.91 6.12
C LYS A 424 -9.00 -7.43 7.33
N SER A 425 -9.00 -6.72 8.46
CA SER A 425 -9.91 -6.95 9.58
C SER A 425 -11.20 -6.14 9.48
N VAL A 426 -11.27 -5.15 8.58
CA VAL A 426 -12.45 -4.28 8.37
C VAL A 426 -12.87 -4.11 6.90
N TYR A 427 -12.04 -4.51 5.92
CA TYR A 427 -12.33 -4.52 4.47
C TYR A 427 -12.43 -5.93 3.85
N PRO A 428 -13.19 -6.10 2.75
CA PRO A 428 -13.36 -7.40 2.10
C PRO A 428 -12.20 -7.75 1.16
N ARG A 429 -11.48 -8.82 1.49
CA ARG A 429 -10.33 -9.33 0.71
C ARG A 429 -10.70 -9.59 -0.76
N ALA A 430 -9.78 -9.28 -1.67
CA ALA A 430 -9.80 -9.59 -3.10
C ALA A 430 -10.89 -8.90 -3.95
N MET A 431 -11.86 -8.23 -3.34
CA MET A 431 -12.99 -7.63 -4.05
C MET A 431 -12.58 -6.45 -4.96
N PRO A 432 -13.35 -6.15 -6.03
CA PRO A 432 -13.14 -4.96 -6.83
C PRO A 432 -13.57 -3.70 -6.09
N ALA A 433 -12.65 -2.76 -6.01
CA ALA A 433 -12.84 -1.43 -5.45
C ALA A 433 -12.74 -0.36 -6.53
N PHE A 434 -13.56 0.68 -6.47
CA PHE A 434 -13.47 1.86 -7.32
C PHE A 434 -12.95 3.04 -6.49
N LEU A 435 -11.95 3.73 -7.03
CA LEU A 435 -11.29 4.87 -6.39
C LEU A 435 -11.65 6.15 -7.15
N SER A 436 -11.82 7.25 -6.41
CA SER A 436 -11.86 8.61 -6.96
C SER A 436 -10.91 9.49 -6.14
N VAL A 437 -9.70 9.71 -6.66
CA VAL A 437 -8.59 10.31 -5.87
C VAL A 437 -7.53 10.98 -6.76
N PRO A 438 -6.92 12.11 -6.34
CA PRO A 438 -5.71 12.62 -6.97
C PRO A 438 -4.51 11.67 -6.83
N VAL A 439 -3.80 11.43 -7.92
CA VAL A 439 -2.59 10.59 -8.02
C VAL A 439 -1.48 11.38 -8.73
N PRO A 440 -0.19 11.30 -8.35
CA PRO A 440 0.89 11.93 -9.10
C PRO A 440 1.03 11.36 -10.51
N ARG A 441 1.42 12.20 -11.48
CA ARG A 441 1.79 11.81 -12.85
C ARG A 441 3.28 11.61 -13.03
N SER A 442 4.08 12.22 -12.17
CA SER A 442 5.55 12.32 -12.29
C SER A 442 6.16 12.51 -10.90
N ASP A 443 7.49 12.57 -10.83
CA ASP A 443 8.25 12.96 -9.63
C ASP A 443 8.03 14.45 -9.22
N ASN A 444 7.19 15.20 -9.94
CA ASN A 444 6.73 16.52 -9.51
C ASN A 444 5.43 16.38 -8.68
N PRO A 445 5.44 16.55 -7.34
CA PRO A 445 4.24 16.38 -6.51
C PRO A 445 3.11 17.38 -6.80
N ALA A 446 3.37 18.45 -7.57
CA ALA A 446 2.32 19.36 -8.05
C ALA A 446 1.56 18.80 -9.27
N GLU A 447 2.15 17.89 -10.04
CA GLU A 447 1.55 17.26 -11.22
C GLU A 447 0.68 16.07 -10.82
N LYS A 448 -0.48 16.35 -10.24
CA LYS A 448 -1.49 15.34 -9.95
C LYS A 448 -2.56 15.27 -11.04
N TRP A 449 -3.19 14.10 -11.16
CA TRP A 449 -4.39 13.90 -11.96
C TRP A 449 -5.44 13.16 -11.16
N HIS A 450 -6.72 13.41 -11.45
CA HIS A 450 -7.81 12.79 -10.73
C HIS A 450 -8.06 11.38 -11.28
N PHE A 451 -7.47 10.37 -10.63
CA PHE A 451 -7.70 8.98 -10.96
C PHE A 451 -9.15 8.61 -10.62
N ARG A 452 -9.85 8.05 -11.61
CA ARG A 452 -11.10 7.31 -11.44
C ARG A 452 -10.88 5.94 -12.07
N GLY A 453 -11.15 4.87 -11.34
CA GLY A 453 -10.84 3.53 -11.85
C GLY A 453 -11.01 2.43 -10.83
N PHE A 454 -11.07 1.20 -11.34
CA PHE A 454 -11.17 0.01 -10.52
C PHE A 454 -9.80 -0.57 -10.20
N MET A 455 -9.63 -1.08 -8.99
CA MET A 455 -8.48 -1.86 -8.53
C MET A 455 -8.98 -3.03 -7.68
N LEU A 456 -8.12 -4.02 -7.40
CA LEU A 456 -8.47 -5.19 -6.61
C LEU A 456 -7.81 -5.10 -5.24
N ASP A 457 -8.55 -5.43 -4.19
CA ASP A 457 -8.09 -5.30 -2.81
C ASP A 457 -7.25 -6.51 -2.35
N GLN A 458 -6.03 -6.63 -2.89
CA GLN A 458 -5.20 -7.84 -2.80
C GLN A 458 -4.07 -7.80 -1.77
N ASP A 459 -3.88 -6.67 -1.09
CA ASP A 459 -2.81 -6.52 -0.10
C ASP A 459 -3.29 -5.86 1.21
N THR A 460 -2.45 -5.85 2.23
CA THR A 460 -2.76 -5.27 3.55
C THR A 460 -1.99 -3.96 3.76
N GLY A 461 -2.71 -2.86 4.01
CA GLY A 461 -2.14 -1.53 4.21
C GLY A 461 -2.93 -0.69 5.21
N GLY A 462 -2.33 0.38 5.73
CA GLY A 462 -2.91 1.23 6.78
C GLY A 462 -2.68 0.77 8.23
N ALA A 463 -3.25 1.54 9.16
CA ALA A 463 -3.26 1.25 10.60
C ALA A 463 -4.35 0.21 10.95
N ILE A 464 -4.26 -0.37 12.14
CA ILE A 464 -5.17 -1.42 12.64
C ILE A 464 -6.62 -0.94 12.55
N ARG A 465 -7.50 -1.75 11.95
CA ARG A 465 -8.95 -1.50 11.88
C ARG A 465 -9.35 -0.14 11.32
N ALA A 466 -8.47 0.55 10.58
CA ALA A 466 -8.72 1.90 10.10
C ALA A 466 -9.53 1.90 8.79
N ALA A 467 -10.74 2.48 8.82
CA ALA A 467 -11.51 2.72 7.59
C ALA A 467 -10.97 3.90 6.77
N GLY A 468 -10.27 4.86 7.40
CA GLY A 468 -9.75 6.06 6.75
C GLY A 468 -8.49 5.88 5.89
N ARG A 469 -7.99 4.66 5.68
CA ARG A 469 -6.71 4.38 5.01
C ARG A 469 -6.85 3.41 3.84
N CYS A 470 -6.13 3.70 2.75
CA CYS A 470 -5.94 2.80 1.62
C CYS A 470 -4.59 3.14 0.95
N ASP A 471 -3.78 2.14 0.60
CA ASP A 471 -2.51 2.38 -0.09
C ASP A 471 -2.58 1.83 -1.53
N ILE A 472 -2.11 2.61 -2.51
CA ILE A 472 -2.16 2.28 -3.94
C ILE A 472 -0.83 1.66 -4.37
N PHE A 473 -0.86 0.51 -5.05
CA PHE A 473 0.37 -0.10 -5.59
C PHE A 473 0.83 0.64 -6.85
N MET A 474 1.85 1.49 -6.70
CA MET A 474 2.37 2.36 -7.76
C MET A 474 3.35 1.66 -8.69
N GLY A 475 3.76 0.43 -8.37
CA GLY A 475 4.55 -0.43 -9.24
C GLY A 475 5.90 -0.83 -8.66
N ILE A 476 6.89 -0.95 -9.53
CA ILE A 476 8.16 -1.61 -9.24
C ILE A 476 9.33 -0.68 -9.60
N GLY A 477 10.28 -0.56 -8.68
CA GLY A 477 11.49 0.24 -8.88
C GLY A 477 11.33 1.74 -8.65
N ASP A 478 12.36 2.46 -9.05
CA ASP A 478 12.74 3.76 -8.50
C ASP A 478 11.73 4.87 -8.86
N GLU A 479 11.16 4.83 -10.07
CA GLU A 479 10.04 5.70 -10.49
C GLU A 479 8.77 5.46 -9.66
N ALA A 480 8.45 4.20 -9.37
CA ALA A 480 7.31 3.86 -8.52
C ALA A 480 7.57 4.22 -7.05
N GLU A 481 8.82 4.21 -6.57
CA GLU A 481 9.22 4.66 -5.24
C GLU A 481 9.07 6.18 -5.10
N ALA A 482 9.45 6.95 -6.13
CA ALA A 482 9.21 8.39 -6.22
C ALA A 482 7.71 8.74 -6.22
N LEU A 483 6.92 8.13 -7.13
CA LEU A 483 5.47 8.33 -7.19
C LEU A 483 4.78 7.96 -5.87
N ALA A 484 5.16 6.83 -5.27
CA ALA A 484 4.64 6.40 -3.97
C ALA A 484 4.93 7.41 -2.86
N GLY A 485 6.13 8.00 -2.85
CA GLY A 485 6.53 9.04 -1.90
C GLY A 485 5.73 10.34 -1.99
N HIS A 486 5.19 10.67 -3.17
CA HIS A 486 4.36 11.86 -3.41
C HIS A 486 2.85 11.61 -3.23
N GLN A 487 2.43 10.35 -3.15
CA GLN A 487 1.03 10.02 -2.93
C GLN A 487 0.65 10.23 -1.47
N LEU A 488 0.00 11.36 -1.25
CA LEU A 488 -0.73 11.71 -0.04
C LEU A 488 -1.92 12.57 -0.49
N SER A 489 -3.09 11.95 -0.62
CA SER A 489 -4.29 12.63 -1.13
C SER A 489 -5.57 12.01 -0.58
N GLU A 490 -6.50 12.88 -0.19
CA GLU A 490 -7.87 12.51 0.18
C GLU A 490 -8.68 12.13 -1.07
N GLY A 491 -9.57 11.16 -0.92
CA GLY A 491 -10.47 10.73 -1.97
C GLY A 491 -11.56 9.80 -1.44
N GLU A 492 -12.26 9.16 -2.37
CA GLU A 492 -13.36 8.25 -2.06
C GLU A 492 -13.04 6.83 -2.49
N LEU A 493 -13.46 5.86 -1.67
CA LEU A 493 -13.30 4.43 -1.89
C LEU A 493 -14.66 3.74 -1.89
N TYR A 494 -14.94 3.01 -2.97
CA TYR A 494 -16.16 2.25 -3.16
C TYR A 494 -15.82 0.79 -3.46
N TYR A 495 -16.73 -0.13 -3.19
CA TYR A 495 -16.65 -1.55 -3.56
C TYR A 495 -17.95 -1.96 -4.25
N ILE A 496 -17.86 -2.91 -5.18
CA ILE A 496 -19.02 -3.47 -5.88
C ILE A 496 -19.25 -4.92 -5.47
N ALA A 497 -20.51 -5.32 -5.31
CA ALA A 497 -20.88 -6.73 -5.21
C ALA A 497 -22.05 -7.01 -6.17
N LEU A 498 -21.99 -8.12 -6.89
CA LEU A 498 -23.06 -8.52 -7.80
C LEU A 498 -24.40 -8.63 -7.02
N LYS A 499 -25.51 -8.21 -7.63
CA LYS A 499 -26.83 -8.34 -7.03
C LYS A 499 -27.16 -9.81 -6.72
N PRO A 500 -27.77 -10.13 -5.55
CA PRO A 500 -27.95 -11.52 -5.09
C PRO A 500 -28.64 -12.43 -6.12
N GLU A 501 -29.66 -11.94 -6.82
CA GLU A 501 -30.43 -12.66 -7.83
C GLU A 501 -29.62 -13.06 -9.07
N LEU A 502 -28.48 -12.42 -9.32
CA LEU A 502 -27.58 -12.73 -10.44
C LEU A 502 -26.46 -13.73 -10.08
N VAL A 503 -26.29 -14.06 -8.78
CA VAL A 503 -25.13 -14.84 -8.30
C VAL A 503 -25.01 -16.21 -8.99
N GLN A 504 -26.10 -16.95 -9.11
CA GLN A 504 -26.09 -18.30 -9.70
C GLN A 504 -25.67 -18.32 -11.18
N ARG A 505 -25.82 -17.22 -11.91
CA ARG A 505 -25.39 -17.10 -13.31
C ARG A 505 -23.86 -17.18 -13.49
N TYR A 506 -23.09 -16.86 -12.44
CA TYR A 506 -21.63 -16.77 -12.50
C TYR A 506 -20.90 -17.80 -11.63
N LEU A 507 -21.64 -18.64 -10.90
CA LEU A 507 -21.09 -19.81 -10.21
C LEU A 507 -20.97 -21.00 -11.17
N PRO A 508 -20.10 -21.99 -10.88
CA PRO A 508 -20.15 -23.27 -11.59
C PRO A 508 -21.51 -23.92 -11.30
N ALA A 509 -22.05 -24.66 -12.28
CA ALA A 509 -23.20 -25.51 -12.00
C ALA A 509 -22.88 -26.46 -10.82
N PRO A 510 -23.80 -26.70 -9.87
CA PRO A 510 -23.55 -27.61 -8.77
C PRO A 510 -23.18 -28.98 -9.32
N THR A 511 -22.00 -29.48 -8.98
CA THR A 511 -21.55 -30.80 -9.39
C THR A 511 -22.45 -31.85 -8.75
N THR A 512 -23.35 -32.42 -9.56
CA THR A 512 -24.11 -33.61 -9.22
C THR A 512 -23.13 -34.76 -9.04
N ARG A 513 -22.65 -34.93 -7.79
CA ARG A 513 -21.84 -36.08 -7.41
C ARG A 513 -22.67 -37.32 -7.73
N PRO A 514 -22.19 -38.26 -8.57
CA PRO A 514 -22.94 -39.48 -8.84
C PRO A 514 -23.33 -40.14 -7.53
N ALA A 515 -24.59 -40.54 -7.41
CA ALA A 515 -25.07 -41.26 -6.24
C ALA A 515 -24.13 -42.44 -6.00
N THR A 516 -23.46 -42.43 -4.84
CA THR A 516 -22.39 -43.37 -4.56
C THR A 516 -23.03 -44.74 -4.39
N THR A 517 -22.94 -45.59 -5.42
CA THR A 517 -23.54 -46.92 -5.43
C THR A 517 -23.09 -47.66 -4.17
N ALA A 518 -24.05 -48.14 -3.37
CA ALA A 518 -23.75 -48.72 -2.07
C ALA A 518 -22.75 -49.86 -2.23
N ALA A 519 -21.58 -49.73 -1.62
CA ALA A 519 -20.57 -50.77 -1.64
C ALA A 519 -21.11 -52.00 -0.90
N ALA A 520 -21.10 -53.15 -1.58
CA ALA A 520 -21.51 -54.41 -0.99
C ALA A 520 -20.68 -54.72 0.28
N PRO A 521 -21.27 -55.36 1.31
CA PRO A 521 -20.57 -55.61 2.56
C PRO A 521 -19.37 -56.52 2.35
N ARG A 522 -18.19 -56.04 2.76
CA ARG A 522 -16.94 -56.79 2.72
C ARG A 522 -17.02 -57.97 3.70
N ALA A 523 -16.86 -59.20 3.20
CA ALA A 523 -16.83 -60.38 4.05
C ALA A 523 -15.65 -60.33 5.05
N ALA A 524 -15.91 -60.68 6.30
CA ALA A 524 -14.90 -60.69 7.35
C ALA A 524 -13.95 -61.89 7.18
N ALA A 525 -12.67 -61.62 6.94
CA ALA A 525 -11.64 -62.65 6.94
C ALA A 525 -11.33 -63.10 8.38
N LYS A 526 -11.73 -64.32 8.74
CA LYS A 526 -11.36 -64.94 10.02
C LYS A 526 -9.85 -65.21 10.04
N TRP A 527 -9.16 -64.71 11.05
CA TRP A 527 -7.78 -65.11 11.35
C TRP A 527 -7.81 -66.41 12.14
N ALA A 528 -7.21 -67.48 11.61
CA ALA A 528 -6.99 -68.73 12.32
C ALA A 528 -5.61 -68.69 13.00
N VAL A 529 -5.59 -68.89 14.32
CA VAL A 529 -4.34 -69.06 15.08
C VAL A 529 -3.88 -70.50 14.91
N SER A 530 -2.71 -70.72 14.32
CA SER A 530 -2.02 -72.01 14.34
C SER A 530 -1.05 -72.06 15.52
N GLY A 531 -1.30 -72.97 16.46
CA GLY A 531 -0.34 -73.30 17.51
C GLY A 531 0.67 -74.34 17.02
N SER A 532 1.94 -74.16 17.36
CA SER A 532 3.01 -75.13 17.12
C SER A 532 3.39 -75.83 18.42
N ASN A 533 3.25 -77.16 18.46
CA ASN A 533 4.00 -78.01 19.38
C ASN A 533 5.13 -78.67 18.58
N GLY A 534 6.35 -78.58 19.12
CA GLY A 534 7.59 -79.07 18.53
C GLY A 534 8.76 -78.54 19.34
#